data_AF-A0A4Q3F1F4-F1
#
_entry.id   AF-A0A4Q3F1F4-F1
#
_cell.length_a   1.000
_cell.length_b   1.000
_cell.length_c   1.000
_cell.angle_alpha   90.00
_cell.angle_beta   90.00
_cell.angle_gamma   90.00
#
_symmetry.space_group_name_H-M   'P 1'
#
loop_
_entity.id
_entity.type
_entity.pdbx_description
1 polymer ?
#
loop_
_entity_poly.entity_id
_entity_poly.type
_entity_poly.pdbx_seq_one_letter_code
_entity_poly.pdbx_strand_id
1 'polypeptide(L)'
;MKRNVAALGMFLGVVMPLIGVMIMFLVKFQSEGIRNYITAIFNNGKFGFMVLSLSLLLNLIPFLYFTNKRLDQSARGVLIATMLYAVLMVLLRYVW
;
A
#
# COMPACT_ATOMS: atom_id res chain seq x y z
N MET A 1 5.45 25.50 16.50
CA MET A 1 4.72 24.22 16.71
C MET A 1 5.12 23.22 15.62
N LYS A 2 6.09 22.33 15.89
CA LYS A 2 6.43 21.23 14.96
C LYS A 2 5.39 20.12 15.14
N ARG A 3 4.37 20.09 14.29
CA ARG A 3 3.33 19.05 14.28
C ARG A 3 3.94 17.76 13.70
N ASN A 4 4.79 17.10 14.49
CA ASN A 4 5.23 15.73 14.24
C ASN A 4 4.04 14.80 14.52
N VAL A 5 3.09 14.75 13.60
CA VAL A 5 1.92 13.90 13.77
C VAL A 5 2.27 12.54 13.20
N ALA A 6 2.65 11.61 14.06
CA ALA A 6 2.79 10.20 13.69
C ALA A 6 1.52 9.69 12.96
N ALA A 7 0.35 10.24 13.30
CA ALA A 7 -0.91 9.97 12.61
C ALA A 7 -0.89 10.34 11.11
N LEU A 8 -0.11 11.34 10.69
CA LEU A 8 0.01 11.73 9.28
C LEU A 8 0.82 10.67 8.50
N GLY A 9 1.89 10.15 9.10
CA GLY A 9 2.64 9.01 8.56
C GLY A 9 1.79 7.74 8.50
N MET A 10 1.00 7.47 9.55
CA MET A 10 0.07 6.33 9.59
C MET A 10 -1.02 6.45 8.53
N PHE A 11 -1.61 7.64 8.38
CA PHE A 11 -2.63 7.92 7.36
C PHE A 11 -2.07 7.72 5.94
N LEU A 12 -0.89 8.26 5.65
CA LEU A 12 -0.22 8.05 4.37
C LEU A 12 0.13 6.58 4.13
N GLY A 13 0.52 5.84 5.18
CA GLY A 13 0.81 4.41 5.11
C GLY A 13 -0.41 3.54 4.74
N VAL A 14 -1.62 4.00 5.01
CA VAL A 14 -2.88 3.33 4.62
C VAL A 14 -3.39 3.81 3.26
N VAL A 15 -3.23 5.11 2.97
CA VAL A 15 -3.73 5.72 1.73
C VAL A 15 -2.89 5.33 0.51
N MET A 16 -1.56 5.23 0.65
CA MET A 16 -0.69 4.92 -0.49
C MET A 16 -0.89 3.54 -1.12
N PRO A 17 -1.14 2.45 -0.35
CA PRO A 17 -1.55 1.19 -0.95
C PRO A 17 -2.82 1.32 -1.80
N LEU A 18 -3.80 2.12 -1.35
CA LEU A 18 -5.02 2.37 -2.10
C LEU A 18 -4.74 3.08 -3.44
N ILE A 19 -3.84 4.06 -3.41
CA ILE A 19 -3.36 4.75 -4.61
C ILE A 19 -2.66 3.77 -5.55
N GLY A 20 -1.83 2.85 -5.04
CA GLY A 20 -1.17 1.84 -5.87
C GLY A 20 -2.13 0.89 -6.57
N VAL A 21 -3.19 0.48 -5.89
CA VAL A 21 -4.26 -0.32 -6.50
C VAL A 21 -4.98 0.47 -7.59
N MET A 22 -5.25 1.76 -7.38
CA MET A 22 -5.84 2.64 -8.40
C MET A 22 -4.93 2.87 -9.60
N ILE A 23 -3.62 3.06 -9.38
CA ILE A 23 -2.65 3.19 -10.47
C ILE A 23 -2.62 1.91 -11.32
N MET A 24 -2.63 0.74 -10.68
CA MET A 24 -2.67 -0.54 -11.41
C MET A 24 -3.96 -0.72 -12.23
N PHE A 25 -5.10 -0.27 -11.70
CA PHE A 25 -6.35 -0.22 -12.46
C PHE A 25 -6.22 0.68 -13.69
N LEU A 26 -5.73 1.91 -13.49
CA LEU A 26 -5.52 2.90 -14.54
C LEU A 26 -4.49 2.48 -15.59
N VAL A 27 -3.52 1.62 -15.27
CA VAL A 27 -2.52 1.17 -16.25
C VAL A 27 -3.03 -0.04 -17.03
N LYS A 28 -3.60 -1.03 -16.34
CA LYS A 28 -3.77 -2.38 -16.88
C LYS A 28 -5.22 -2.77 -17.19
N PHE A 29 -6.19 -2.07 -16.61
CA PHE A 29 -7.63 -2.37 -16.72
C PHE A 29 -8.43 -1.14 -17.18
N GLN A 30 -7.81 -0.17 -17.85
CA GLN A 30 -8.51 1.05 -18.30
C GLN A 30 -9.71 0.75 -19.22
N SER A 31 -9.61 -0.33 -20.00
CA SER A 31 -10.68 -0.81 -20.89
C SER A 31 -11.67 -1.77 -20.24
N GLU A 32 -11.35 -2.28 -19.05
CA GLU A 32 -12.17 -3.26 -18.33
C GLU A 32 -12.75 -2.62 -17.07
N GLY A 33 -14.06 -2.68 -16.86
CA GLY A 33 -14.70 -2.02 -15.72
C GLY A 33 -14.11 -2.44 -14.36
N ILE A 34 -14.22 -1.55 -13.36
CA ILE A 34 -13.75 -1.78 -11.97
C ILE A 34 -14.18 -3.14 -11.41
N ARG A 35 -15.38 -3.61 -11.76
CA ARG A 35 -15.90 -4.91 -11.33
C ARG A 35 -15.04 -6.08 -11.82
N ASN A 36 -14.60 -6.05 -13.08
CA ASN A 36 -13.72 -7.07 -13.65
C ASN A 36 -12.35 -7.04 -12.98
N TYR A 37 -11.82 -5.85 -12.72
CA TYR A 37 -10.55 -5.69 -12.03
C TYR A 37 -10.56 -6.27 -10.61
N ILE A 38 -11.59 -5.95 -9.82
CA ILE A 38 -11.75 -6.50 -8.47
C ILE A 38 -11.89 -8.03 -8.56
N THR A 39 -12.71 -8.53 -9.48
CA THR A 39 -12.88 -9.97 -9.70
C THR A 39 -11.56 -10.64 -10.09
N ALA A 40 -10.73 -10.00 -10.92
CA ALA A 40 -9.42 -10.50 -11.32
C ALA A 40 -8.42 -10.53 -10.17
N ILE A 41 -8.47 -9.56 -9.25
CA ILE A 41 -7.63 -9.55 -8.04
C ILE A 41 -7.95 -10.75 -7.16
N PHE A 42 -9.24 -11.04 -6.95
CA PHE A 42 -9.67 -12.13 -6.05
C PHE A 42 -9.61 -13.52 -6.69
N ASN A 43 -10.00 -13.65 -7.96
CA ASN A 43 -10.00 -14.96 -8.64
C ASN A 43 -8.62 -15.38 -9.13
N ASN A 44 -7.68 -14.44 -9.28
CA ASN A 44 -6.37 -14.71 -9.85
C ASN A 44 -5.29 -14.36 -8.82
N GLY A 45 -5.02 -15.30 -7.89
CA GLY A 45 -4.13 -15.06 -6.75
C GLY A 45 -2.72 -14.60 -7.12
N LYS A 46 -2.20 -14.94 -8.32
CA LYS A 46 -0.93 -14.41 -8.82
C LYS A 46 -1.04 -12.92 -9.18
N PHE A 47 -2.12 -12.51 -9.84
CA PHE A 47 -2.37 -11.12 -10.19
C PHE A 47 -2.67 -10.27 -8.95
N GLY A 48 -3.55 -10.74 -8.07
CA GLY A 48 -3.86 -10.07 -6.80
C GLY A 48 -2.60 -9.85 -5.95
N PHE A 49 -1.76 -10.87 -5.81
CA PHE A 49 -0.48 -10.73 -5.10
C PHE A 49 0.47 -9.71 -5.77
N MET A 50 0.55 -9.69 -7.10
CA MET A 50 1.36 -8.71 -7.83
C MET A 50 0.87 -7.29 -7.58
N VAL A 51 -0.44 -7.05 -7.67
CA VAL A 51 -1.06 -5.73 -7.44
C VAL A 51 -0.82 -5.27 -6.01
N LEU A 52 -1.09 -6.13 -5.01
CA LEU A 52 -0.90 -5.80 -3.60
C LEU A 52 0.57 -5.53 -3.26
N SER A 53 1.49 -6.36 -3.78
CA SER A 53 2.94 -6.17 -3.57
C SER A 53 3.42 -4.85 -4.18
N LEU A 54 2.98 -4.52 -5.40
CA LEU A 54 3.34 -3.25 -6.05
C LEU A 54 2.77 -2.03 -5.31
N SER A 55 1.55 -2.18 -4.80
CA SER A 55 0.90 -1.15 -3.98
C SER A 55 1.65 -0.90 -2.66
N LEU A 56 2.20 -1.95 -2.07
CA LEU A 56 3.04 -1.85 -0.88
C LEU A 56 4.43 -1.29 -1.16
N LEU A 57 5.00 -1.54 -2.33
CA LEU A 57 6.24 -0.89 -2.76
C LEU A 57 6.06 0.63 -2.91
N LEU A 58 4.87 1.09 -3.31
CA LEU A 58 4.53 2.51 -3.38
C LEU A 58 4.58 3.22 -2.03
N ASN A 59 4.36 2.49 -0.93
CA ASN A 59 4.52 2.99 0.44
C ASN A 59 5.98 3.35 0.78
N LEU A 60 6.95 2.90 -0.02
CA LEU A 60 8.36 3.26 0.15
C LEU A 60 8.63 4.74 -0.20
N ILE A 61 7.80 5.35 -1.07
CA ILE A 61 7.91 6.76 -1.47
C ILE A 61 7.72 7.71 -0.27
N PRO A 62 6.58 7.70 0.45
CA PRO A 62 6.43 8.53 1.65
C PRO A 62 7.41 8.13 2.75
N PHE A 63 7.78 6.85 2.86
CA PHE A 63 8.77 6.38 3.83
C PHE A 63 10.14 7.07 3.62
N LEU A 64 10.65 7.06 2.38
CA LEU A 64 11.90 7.74 2.04
C LEU A 64 11.78 9.26 2.18
N TYR A 65 10.63 9.83 1.79
CA TYR A 65 10.38 11.27 1.96
C TYR A 65 10.45 11.71 3.43
N PHE A 66 9.80 10.98 4.34
CA PHE A 66 9.82 11.29 5.77
C PHE A 66 11.18 11.04 6.41
N THR A 67 11.87 9.99 5.99
CA THR A 67 13.24 9.69 6.44
C THR A 67 14.20 10.82 6.03
N ASN A 68 14.11 11.29 4.78
CA ASN A 68 14.98 12.37 4.28
C ASN A 68 14.69 13.71 4.98
N LYS A 69 13.44 13.96 5.40
CA LYS A 69 13.05 15.13 6.19
C LYS A 69 13.43 15.04 7.68
N ARG A 70 14.14 13.99 8.11
CA ARG A 70 14.47 13.69 9.52
C ARG A 70 13.22 13.64 10.42
N LEU A 71 12.08 13.21 9.85
CA LEU A 71 10.81 13.01 10.54
C LEU A 71 10.70 11.56 11.00
N ASP A 72 11.60 11.17 11.90
CA ASP A 72 11.78 9.77 12.33
C ASP A 72 10.49 9.14 12.89
N GLN A 73 9.65 9.95 13.56
CA GLN A 73 8.36 9.49 14.09
C GLN A 73 7.35 9.13 12.98
N SER A 74 7.29 9.93 11.91
CA SER A 74 6.39 9.65 10.77
C SER A 74 6.89 8.49 9.92
N ALA A 75 8.22 8.39 9.74
CA ALA A 75 8.85 7.26 9.04
C ALA A 75 8.57 5.92 9.76
N ARG A 76 8.65 5.90 11.10
CA ARG A 76 8.24 4.74 11.91
C ARG A 76 6.77 4.39 11.72
N GLY A 77 5.89 5.39 11.66
CA GLY A 77 4.45 5.18 11.42
C GLY A 77 4.16 4.50 10.07
N VAL A 78 4.82 4.95 9.00
CA VAL A 78 4.70 4.33 7.66
C VAL A 78 5.25 2.90 7.67
N LEU A 79 6.40 2.67 8.32
CA LEU A 79 6.99 1.33 8.45
C LEU A 79 6.05 0.36 9.17
N ILE A 80 5.49 0.76 10.31
CA ILE A 80 4.56 -0.08 11.08
C ILE A 80 3.32 -0.40 10.24
N ALA A 81 2.73 0.58 9.54
CA ALA A 81 1.59 0.34 8.66
C ALA A 81 1.95 -0.64 7.52
N THR A 82 3.12 -0.49 6.92
CA THR A 82 3.61 -1.38 5.85
C THR A 82 3.86 -2.80 6.36
N MET A 83 4.46 -2.95 7.55
CA MET A 83 4.66 -4.26 8.16
C MET A 83 3.35 -4.94 8.51
N LEU A 84 2.36 -4.20 9.03
CA LEU A 84 1.02 -4.75 9.31
C LEU A 84 0.37 -5.29 8.04
N TYR A 85 0.43 -4.54 6.94
CA TYR A 85 -0.05 -5.01 5.64
C TYR A 85 0.71 -6.23 5.11
N ALA A 86 2.03 -6.28 5.28
CA ALA A 86 2.83 -7.44 4.89
C ALA A 86 2.42 -8.69 5.67
N VAL A 87 2.22 -8.58 6.98
CA VAL A 87 1.72 -9.68 7.82
C VAL A 87 0.32 -10.11 7.38
N LEU A 88 -0.59 -9.17 7.14
CA LEU A 88 -1.95 -9.47 6.63
C LEU A 88 -1.91 -10.21 5.29
N MET A 89 -1.05 -9.78 4.35
CA MET A 89 -0.88 -10.49 3.08
C MET A 89 -0.34 -11.91 3.25
N VAL A 90 0.62 -12.11 4.15
CA VAL A 90 1.17 -13.45 4.41
C VAL A 90 0.10 -14.34 5.02
N LEU A 91 -0.66 -13.84 6.00
CA LEU A 91 -1.78 -14.57 6.60
C LEU A 91 -2.83 -14.95 5.56
N LEU A 92 -3.24 -14.00 4.71
CA LEU A 92 -4.22 -14.25 3.66
C LEU A 92 -3.76 -15.26 2.59
N ARG A 93 -2.45 -15.47 2.43
CA ARG A 93 -1.91 -16.38 1.41
C ARG A 93 -1.51 -17.76 1.94
N TYR A 94 -1.08 -17.83 3.19
CA TYR A 94 -0.56 -19.08 3.78
C TYR A 94 -1.52 -19.72 4.78
N VAL A 95 -2.41 -18.95 5.41
CA VAL A 95 -3.40 -19.49 6.36
C VAL A 95 -4.74 -19.78 5.70
N TRP A 96 -5.09 -19.01 4.66
CA TRP A 96 -6.34 -19.13 3.91
C TRP A 96 -6.08 -19.50 2.45
#